data_AF-A0AA39HYM5-F1
#
_entry.id   AF-A0AA39HYM5-F1
#
_cell.length_a   1.000
_cell.length_b   1.000
_cell.length_c   1.000
_cell.angle_alpha   90.00
_cell.angle_beta   90.00
_cell.angle_gamma   90.00
#
_symmetry.space_group_name_H-M   'P 1'
#
loop_
_entity.id
_entity.type
_entity.pdbx_description
1 polymer ?
#
loop_
_entity_poly.entity_id
_entity_poly.type
_entity_poly.pdbx_seq_one_letter_code
_entity_poly.pdbx_strand_id
1 'polypeptide(L)'
;MGNGGSSLQSEELEKLSVESGLSKKGIVTLHNRFLTLAKQKDRATDEVFMVPDDLRAIEELSFNPLGNRIIDAFFADAEVGDKKRIYFRDFVKVLSHFRPINKNKPHPWNSREAKLKFAFTMYDLNRSGTITKDEFKEILQMMIGDKVSPEQVSSIAERTMREADKDGDGCITFHEFSTAMEKTDIEQKMSFRFLT
;
A
#
# COMPACT_ATOMS: atom_id res chain seq x y z
N MET A 1 0.26 -37.45 -10.91
CA MET A 1 -0.86 -37.10 -10.00
C MET A 1 -0.29 -36.23 -8.90
N GLY A 2 -0.74 -34.99 -8.77
CA GLY A 2 -0.21 -34.05 -7.80
C GLY A 2 -0.83 -32.67 -7.97
N ASN A 3 -2.14 -32.57 -7.78
CA ASN A 3 -2.83 -31.28 -7.68
C ASN A 3 -3.23 -31.08 -6.22
N GLY A 4 -2.23 -30.78 -5.38
CA GLY A 4 -2.39 -30.42 -3.98
C GLY A 4 -2.37 -28.90 -3.77
N GLY A 5 -2.89 -28.13 -4.74
CA GLY A 5 -3.09 -26.69 -4.54
C GLY A 5 -4.15 -26.52 -3.46
N SER A 6 -3.74 -25.95 -2.32
CA SER A 6 -4.62 -25.55 -1.22
C SER A 6 -5.76 -24.71 -1.79
N SER A 7 -6.91 -25.31 -2.06
CA SER A 7 -8.08 -24.59 -2.54
C SER A 7 -8.55 -23.69 -1.40
N LEU A 8 -8.77 -22.41 -1.68
CA LEU A 8 -9.46 -21.54 -0.73
C LEU A 8 -10.81 -22.18 -0.39
N GLN A 9 -11.09 -22.35 0.89
CA GLN A 9 -12.36 -22.95 1.30
C GLN A 9 -13.50 -22.00 0.92
N SER A 10 -14.66 -22.54 0.54
CA SER A 10 -15.79 -21.72 0.09
C SER A 10 -16.28 -20.73 1.15
N GLU A 11 -16.16 -21.09 2.44
CA GLU A 11 -16.49 -20.23 3.57
C GLU A 11 -15.51 -19.06 3.72
N GLU A 12 -14.20 -19.33 3.61
CA GLU A 12 -13.15 -18.31 3.64
C GLU A 12 -13.29 -17.33 2.47
N LEU A 13 -13.62 -17.85 1.28
CA LEU A 13 -13.86 -17.06 0.09
C LEU A 13 -15.06 -16.12 0.26
N GLU A 14 -16.15 -16.60 0.87
CA GLU A 14 -17.31 -15.76 1.19
C GLU A 14 -16.93 -14.68 2.19
N LYS A 15 -16.24 -15.05 3.27
CA LYS A 15 -15.78 -14.13 4.30
C LYS A 15 -14.91 -13.03 3.72
N LEU A 16 -13.89 -13.38 2.93
CA LEU A 16 -13.02 -12.40 2.26
C LEU A 16 -13.79 -11.55 1.26
N SER A 17 -14.77 -12.09 0.54
CA SER A 17 -15.62 -11.34 -0.38
C SER A 17 -16.42 -10.26 0.35
N VAL A 18 -16.98 -10.59 1.52
CA VAL A 18 -17.72 -9.65 2.37
C VAL A 18 -16.77 -8.62 2.99
N GLU A 19 -15.65 -9.05 3.56
CA GLU A 19 -14.70 -8.19 4.26
C GLU A 19 -13.94 -7.23 3.33
N SER A 20 -13.61 -7.67 2.11
CA SER A 20 -12.83 -6.89 1.13
C SER A 20 -13.68 -6.13 0.13
N GLY A 21 -14.94 -6.54 -0.06
CA GLY A 21 -15.82 -6.11 -1.13
C GLY A 21 -15.36 -6.48 -2.54
N LEU A 22 -14.34 -7.34 -2.69
CA LEU A 22 -13.90 -7.89 -3.97
C LEU A 22 -14.86 -8.99 -4.42
N SER A 23 -14.93 -9.21 -5.74
CA SER A 23 -15.63 -10.38 -6.27
C SER A 23 -14.90 -11.67 -5.88
N LYS A 24 -15.66 -12.76 -5.69
CA LYS A 24 -15.08 -14.10 -5.45
C LYS A 24 -14.07 -14.49 -6.53
N LYS A 25 -14.37 -14.18 -7.79
CA LYS A 25 -13.43 -14.39 -8.92
C LYS A 25 -12.14 -13.59 -8.74
N GLY A 26 -12.24 -12.32 -8.32
CA GLY A 26 -11.08 -11.49 -8.00
C GLY A 26 -10.23 -12.09 -6.89
N ILE A 27 -10.85 -12.56 -5.81
CA ILE A 27 -10.14 -13.19 -4.69
C ILE A 27 -9.42 -14.47 -5.13
N VAL A 28 -10.05 -15.33 -5.94
CA VAL A 28 -9.39 -16.54 -6.47
C VAL A 28 -8.18 -16.17 -7.34
N THR A 29 -8.30 -15.15 -8.19
CA THR A 29 -7.16 -14.66 -8.98
C THR A 29 -6.02 -14.16 -8.10
N LEU A 30 -6.33 -13.36 -7.07
CA LEU A 30 -5.36 -12.87 -6.11
C LEU A 30 -4.70 -14.01 -5.33
N HIS A 31 -5.48 -15.02 -4.94
CA HIS A 31 -4.98 -16.19 -4.22
C HIS A 31 -3.98 -16.98 -5.06
N ASN A 32 -4.32 -17.26 -6.32
CA ASN A 32 -3.40 -17.95 -7.22
C ASN A 32 -2.11 -17.14 -7.40
N ARG A 33 -2.20 -15.81 -7.54
CA ARG A 33 -1.02 -14.95 -7.62
C ARG A 33 -0.22 -14.98 -6.31
N PHE A 34 -0.88 -14.91 -5.16
CA PHE A 34 -0.22 -15.00 -3.85
C PHE A 34 0.57 -16.30 -3.70
N LEU A 35 -0.02 -17.45 -4.05
CA LEU A 35 0.65 -18.74 -4.01
C LEU A 35 1.83 -18.85 -4.99
N THR A 36 1.79 -18.12 -6.12
CA THR A 36 2.93 -18.10 -7.06
C THR A 36 4.11 -17.26 -6.56
N LEU A 37 3.85 -16.31 -5.66
CA LEU A 37 4.86 -15.39 -5.13
C LEU A 37 5.43 -15.88 -3.80
N ALA A 38 4.56 -16.38 -2.92
CA ALA A 38 4.91 -16.83 -1.59
C ALA A 38 5.71 -18.13 -1.61
N LYS A 39 6.92 -18.10 -1.05
CA LYS A 39 7.85 -19.24 -1.08
C LYS A 39 7.90 -20.02 0.23
N GLN A 40 7.29 -19.47 1.29
CA GLN A 40 7.43 -19.97 2.65
C GLN A 40 6.08 -20.35 3.25
N LYS A 41 6.13 -21.28 4.19
CA LYS A 41 4.96 -21.80 4.91
C LYS A 41 5.25 -21.81 6.40
N ASP A 42 4.28 -21.41 7.19
CA ASP A 42 4.35 -21.51 8.65
C ASP A 42 4.25 -22.98 9.04
N ARG A 43 5.24 -23.47 9.79
CA ARG A 43 5.29 -24.89 10.20
C ARG A 43 4.21 -25.26 11.20
N ALA A 44 3.69 -24.29 11.95
CA ALA A 44 2.69 -24.53 12.98
C ALA A 44 1.27 -24.51 12.42
N THR A 45 0.96 -23.54 11.56
CA THR A 45 -0.39 -23.38 10.99
C THR A 45 -0.55 -24.06 9.63
N ASP A 46 0.55 -24.47 9.00
CA ASP A 46 0.56 -24.98 7.64
C ASP A 46 -0.06 -23.96 6.65
N GLU A 47 0.12 -22.67 6.92
CA GLU A 47 -0.35 -21.56 6.07
C GLU A 47 0.82 -20.91 5.33
N VAL A 48 0.56 -20.51 4.09
CA VAL A 48 1.55 -19.83 3.24
C VAL A 48 1.61 -18.34 3.60
N PHE A 49 2.83 -17.79 3.68
CA PHE A 49 3.05 -16.37 3.95
C PHE A 49 4.07 -15.79 2.97
N MET A 50 3.98 -14.48 2.75
CA MET A 50 4.98 -13.73 1.97
C MET A 50 5.87 -12.91 2.89
N VAL A 51 7.12 -12.72 2.44
CA VAL A 51 8.07 -11.76 3.00
C VAL A 51 8.38 -10.66 1.98
N PRO A 52 8.99 -9.52 2.37
CA PRO A 52 9.28 -8.43 1.44
C PRO A 52 10.04 -8.85 0.17
N ASP A 53 10.98 -9.78 0.29
CA ASP A 53 11.77 -10.28 -0.84
C ASP A 53 10.93 -11.04 -1.88
N ASP A 54 9.79 -11.62 -1.49
CA ASP A 54 8.88 -12.28 -2.43
C ASP A 54 8.25 -11.24 -3.38
N LEU A 55 7.92 -10.04 -2.88
CA LEU A 55 7.41 -8.95 -3.71
C LEU A 55 8.53 -8.26 -4.52
N ARG A 56 9.77 -8.20 -3.99
CA ARG A 56 10.92 -7.66 -4.75
C ARG A 56 11.25 -8.49 -5.98
N ALA A 57 10.88 -9.77 -6.00
CA ALA A 57 11.03 -10.65 -7.15
C ALA A 57 10.06 -10.31 -8.31
N ILE A 58 9.08 -9.43 -8.11
CA ILE A 58 8.18 -8.96 -9.17
C ILE A 58 8.94 -7.94 -10.02
N GLU A 59 9.30 -8.35 -11.24
CA GLU A 59 10.06 -7.52 -12.18
C GLU A 59 9.41 -6.16 -12.42
N GLU A 60 8.08 -6.11 -12.56
CA GLU A 60 7.35 -4.86 -12.79
C GLU A 60 7.45 -3.88 -11.61
N LEU A 61 7.58 -4.37 -10.37
CA LEU A 61 7.82 -3.51 -9.20
C LEU A 61 9.25 -2.99 -9.17
N SER A 62 10.22 -3.74 -9.70
CA SER A 62 11.62 -3.31 -9.73
C SER A 62 11.85 -2.10 -10.64
N PHE A 63 11.07 -1.96 -11.71
CA PHE A 63 11.10 -0.80 -12.61
C PHE A 63 10.31 0.39 -12.09
N ASN A 64 9.46 0.20 -11.07
CA ASN A 64 8.70 1.28 -10.47
C ASN A 64 9.59 2.02 -9.45
N PRO A 65 9.83 3.34 -9.60
CA PRO A 65 10.62 4.11 -8.62
C PRO A 65 10.07 4.05 -7.19
N LEU A 66 8.76 3.82 -7.05
CA LEU A 66 8.08 3.65 -5.78
C LEU A 66 7.94 2.18 -5.36
N GLY A 67 8.49 1.23 -6.12
CA GLY A 67 8.30 -0.21 -5.90
C GLY A 67 8.67 -0.64 -4.49
N ASN A 68 9.86 -0.24 -4.00
CA ASN A 68 10.29 -0.53 -2.64
C ASN A 68 9.37 0.12 -1.58
N ARG A 69 8.85 1.32 -1.84
CA ARG A 69 7.91 1.99 -0.94
C ARG A 69 6.56 1.25 -0.91
N ILE A 70 6.08 0.78 -2.07
CA ILE A 70 4.85 -0.01 -2.17
C ILE A 70 5.00 -1.29 -1.35
N ILE A 71 6.16 -1.95 -1.45
CA ILE A 71 6.48 -3.13 -0.64
C ILE A 71 6.47 -2.76 0.84
N ASP A 72 7.20 -1.73 1.26
CA ASP A 72 7.26 -1.34 2.67
C ASP A 72 5.89 -0.99 3.26
N ALA A 73 5.02 -0.32 2.49
CA ALA A 73 3.63 -0.05 2.86
C ALA A 73 2.79 -1.33 2.94
N PHE A 74 3.06 -2.31 2.08
CA PHE A 74 2.40 -3.62 2.10
C PHE A 74 2.64 -4.38 3.42
N PHE A 75 3.80 -4.16 4.03
CA PHE A 75 4.22 -4.74 5.31
C PHE A 75 4.16 -3.71 6.46
N ALA A 76 3.37 -2.64 6.33
CA ALA A 76 3.19 -1.63 7.39
C ALA A 76 2.64 -2.24 8.67
N ASP A 77 1.51 -2.94 8.55
CA ASP A 77 0.77 -3.53 9.68
C ASP A 77 1.36 -4.88 10.17
N ALA A 78 2.41 -5.39 9.52
CA ALA A 78 2.94 -6.74 9.76
C ALA A 78 3.89 -6.84 10.97
N GLU A 79 4.10 -5.76 11.72
CA GLU A 79 5.12 -5.64 12.77
C GLU A 79 4.67 -6.16 14.14
N VAL A 80 4.36 -7.46 14.22
CA VAL A 80 4.31 -8.18 15.50
C VAL A 80 5.40 -9.27 15.49
N GLY A 81 6.65 -8.89 15.76
CA GLY A 81 7.80 -9.77 15.97
C GLY A 81 8.97 -9.64 14.97
N ASP A 82 10.01 -10.47 15.16
CA ASP A 82 11.31 -10.41 14.45
C ASP A 82 11.28 -10.68 12.92
N LYS A 83 10.10 -10.93 12.31
CA LYS A 83 10.00 -11.26 10.88
C LYS A 83 8.79 -10.58 10.24
N LYS A 84 9.04 -9.59 9.37
CA LYS A 84 8.02 -8.98 8.50
C LYS A 84 7.45 -10.03 7.56
N ARG A 85 6.23 -10.48 7.84
CA ARG A 85 5.51 -11.47 7.03
C ARG A 85 4.02 -11.16 6.99
N ILE A 86 3.37 -11.53 5.89
CA ILE A 86 1.92 -11.33 5.71
C ILE A 86 1.27 -12.61 5.19
N TYR A 87 0.02 -12.83 5.59
CA TYR A 87 -0.79 -13.93 5.09
C TYR A 87 -1.72 -13.45 3.97
N PHE A 88 -2.42 -14.37 3.33
CA PHE A 88 -3.28 -14.05 2.18
C PHE A 88 -4.36 -13.01 2.52
N ARG A 89 -4.91 -13.05 3.73
CA ARG A 89 -5.90 -12.05 4.19
C ARG A 89 -5.32 -10.64 4.21
N ASP A 90 -4.10 -10.46 4.70
CA ASP A 90 -3.42 -9.17 4.74
C ASP A 90 -3.15 -8.67 3.31
N PHE A 91 -2.75 -9.59 2.42
CA PHE A 91 -2.58 -9.30 1.00
C PHE A 91 -3.85 -8.76 0.34
N VAL A 92 -4.99 -9.39 0.62
CA VAL A 92 -6.30 -8.92 0.16
C VAL A 92 -6.66 -7.58 0.79
N LYS A 93 -6.42 -7.38 2.08
CA LYS A 93 -6.70 -6.11 2.79
C LYS A 93 -5.94 -4.95 2.15
N VAL A 94 -4.64 -5.09 1.91
CA VAL A 94 -3.83 -4.04 1.29
C VAL A 94 -4.34 -3.73 -0.11
N LEU A 95 -4.55 -4.74 -0.95
CA LEU A 95 -5.05 -4.53 -2.31
C LEU A 95 -6.45 -3.91 -2.36
N SER A 96 -7.27 -4.13 -1.34
CA SER A 96 -8.61 -3.55 -1.24
C SER A 96 -8.60 -2.03 -1.16
N HIS A 97 -7.52 -1.40 -0.66
CA HIS A 97 -7.37 0.06 -0.66
C HIS A 97 -7.43 0.66 -2.06
N PHE A 98 -7.02 -0.10 -3.08
CA PHE A 98 -7.00 0.36 -4.46
C PHE A 98 -8.29 0.07 -5.23
N ARG A 99 -9.34 -0.42 -4.56
CA ARG A 99 -10.66 -0.55 -5.20
C ARG A 99 -11.24 0.84 -5.48
N PRO A 100 -11.91 1.04 -6.62
CA PRO A 100 -12.71 2.25 -6.86
C PRO A 100 -13.73 2.46 -5.75
N ILE A 101 -13.91 3.72 -5.34
CA ILE A 101 -14.92 4.06 -4.33
C ILE A 101 -16.29 3.98 -4.96
N ASN A 102 -17.18 3.19 -4.35
CA ASN A 102 -18.60 3.19 -4.67
C ASN A 102 -19.33 4.02 -3.62
N LYS A 103 -19.79 5.22 -4.00
CA LYS A 103 -20.52 6.13 -3.09
C LYS A 103 -21.82 5.52 -2.54
N ASN A 104 -22.43 4.58 -3.28
CA ASN A 104 -23.65 3.89 -2.86
C ASN A 104 -23.38 2.69 -1.94
N LYS A 105 -22.12 2.22 -1.90
CA LYS A 105 -21.69 1.10 -1.06
C LYS A 105 -20.33 1.43 -0.46
N PRO A 106 -20.27 2.37 0.52
CA PRO A 106 -19.03 2.75 1.16
C PRO A 106 -18.39 1.54 1.84
N HIS A 107 -17.06 1.50 1.82
CA HIS A 107 -16.31 0.39 2.39
C HIS A 107 -15.11 0.92 3.19
N PRO A 108 -14.86 0.40 4.41
CA PRO A 108 -13.84 0.97 5.29
C PRO A 108 -12.43 0.89 4.70
N TRP A 109 -12.11 -0.19 4.00
CA TRP A 109 -10.75 -0.41 3.46
C TRP A 109 -10.40 0.43 2.24
N ASN A 110 -11.36 1.07 1.56
CA ASN A 110 -11.06 1.93 0.41
C ASN A 110 -11.63 3.34 0.55
N SER A 111 -12.00 3.73 1.78
CA SER A 111 -12.44 5.09 2.07
C SER A 111 -11.34 6.09 1.67
N ARG A 112 -11.74 7.35 1.49
CA ARG A 112 -10.78 8.43 1.24
C ARG A 112 -9.70 8.48 2.32
N GLU A 113 -10.10 8.36 3.59
CA GLU A 113 -9.16 8.34 4.72
C GLU A 113 -8.21 7.13 4.64
N ALA A 114 -8.71 5.93 4.34
CA ALA A 114 -7.87 4.74 4.21
C ALA A 114 -6.84 4.87 3.06
N LYS A 115 -7.26 5.43 1.93
CA LYS A 115 -6.36 5.75 0.80
C LYS A 115 -5.31 6.80 1.19
N LEU A 116 -5.71 7.85 1.93
CA LEU A 116 -4.78 8.86 2.43
C LEU A 116 -3.78 8.29 3.44
N LYS A 117 -4.22 7.43 4.36
CA LYS A 117 -3.31 6.73 5.29
C LYS A 117 -2.32 5.85 4.54
N PHE A 118 -2.80 5.09 3.56
CA PHE A 118 -1.90 4.29 2.71
C PHE A 118 -0.90 5.19 1.97
N ALA A 119 -1.34 6.30 1.37
CA ALA A 119 -0.43 7.26 0.74
C ALA A 119 0.57 7.84 1.75
N PHE A 120 0.13 8.18 2.96
CA PHE A 120 1.00 8.69 4.01
C PHE A 120 2.12 7.71 4.37
N THR A 121 1.81 6.40 4.47
CA THR A 121 2.84 5.36 4.72
C THR A 121 3.88 5.23 3.61
N MET A 122 3.60 5.77 2.42
CA MET A 122 4.57 5.83 1.34
C MET A 122 5.57 6.98 1.50
N TYR A 123 5.18 8.04 2.20
CA TYR A 123 6.00 9.23 2.47
C TYR A 123 6.76 9.15 3.79
N ASP A 124 6.15 8.61 4.84
CA ASP A 124 6.76 8.43 6.16
C ASP A 124 7.72 7.21 6.14
N LEU A 125 9.00 7.46 5.80
CA LEU A 125 9.98 6.41 5.50
C LEU A 125 10.41 5.66 6.76
N ASN A 126 10.56 6.40 7.86
CA ASN A 126 10.98 5.84 9.15
C ASN A 126 9.80 5.41 10.04
N ARG A 127 8.56 5.61 9.59
CA ARG A 127 7.32 5.30 10.32
C ARG A 127 7.22 6.07 11.64
N SER A 128 7.68 7.32 11.65
CA SER A 128 7.63 8.20 12.81
C SER A 128 6.22 8.74 13.10
N GLY A 129 5.29 8.61 12.15
CA GLY A 129 3.96 9.21 12.20
C GLY A 129 3.92 10.64 11.65
N THR A 130 5.05 11.15 11.17
CA THR A 130 5.22 12.49 10.60
C THR A 130 6.08 12.42 9.34
N ILE A 131 5.83 13.29 8.35
CA ILE A 131 6.65 13.38 7.15
C ILE A 131 7.59 14.58 7.31
N THR A 132 8.89 14.32 7.38
CA THR A 132 9.89 15.37 7.39
C THR A 132 10.12 15.94 5.98
N LYS A 133 10.70 17.14 5.89
CA LYS A 133 11.10 17.75 4.61
C LYS A 133 12.02 16.83 3.79
N ASP A 134 12.94 16.13 4.46
CA ASP A 134 13.90 15.26 3.80
C ASP A 134 13.23 14.00 3.23
N GLU A 135 12.32 13.38 3.98
CA GLU A 135 11.51 12.26 3.49
C GLU A 135 10.63 12.67 2.30
N PHE A 136 9.99 13.84 2.37
CA PHE A 136 9.21 14.37 1.26
C PHE A 136 10.09 14.59 0.01
N LYS A 137 11.27 15.19 0.19
CA LYS A 137 12.23 15.44 -0.88
C LYS A 137 12.70 14.14 -1.53
N GLU A 138 12.98 13.11 -0.72
CA GLU A 138 13.40 11.80 -1.20
C GLU A 138 12.34 11.17 -2.10
N ILE A 139 11.07 11.15 -1.66
CA ILE A 139 9.96 10.64 -2.47
C ILE A 139 9.77 11.46 -3.75
N LEU A 140 9.86 12.79 -3.66
CA LEU A 140 9.72 13.68 -4.81
C LEU A 140 10.82 13.40 -5.86
N GLN A 141 12.05 13.17 -5.41
CA GLN A 141 13.17 12.79 -6.28
C GLN A 141 12.92 11.42 -6.95
N MET A 142 12.41 10.43 -6.21
CA MET A 142 12.06 9.12 -6.77
C MET A 142 10.98 9.23 -7.87
N MET A 143 9.97 10.09 -7.67
CA MET A 143 8.87 10.24 -8.63
C MET A 143 9.25 10.99 -9.91
N ILE A 144 10.08 12.03 -9.78
CA ILE A 144 10.40 12.95 -10.89
C ILE A 144 11.68 12.53 -11.63
N GLY A 145 12.56 11.79 -10.95
CA GLY A 145 13.84 11.33 -11.48
C GLY A 145 14.78 12.49 -11.81
N ASP A 146 15.76 12.24 -12.69
CA ASP A 146 16.81 13.20 -13.05
C ASP A 146 16.35 14.34 -13.96
N LYS A 147 15.03 14.47 -14.20
CA LYS A 147 14.47 15.50 -15.08
C LYS A 147 14.42 16.89 -14.42
N VAL A 148 14.60 16.96 -13.11
CA VAL A 148 14.51 18.17 -12.31
C VAL A 148 15.74 18.27 -11.43
N SER A 149 16.32 19.47 -11.35
CA SER A 149 17.56 19.66 -10.61
C SER A 149 17.32 19.49 -9.09
N PRO A 150 18.34 19.07 -8.31
CA PRO A 150 18.21 18.97 -6.86
C PRO A 150 17.74 20.26 -6.19
N GLU A 151 18.11 21.42 -6.74
CA GLU A 151 17.70 22.75 -6.27
C GLU A 151 16.21 23.00 -6.53
N GLN A 152 15.72 22.60 -7.71
CA GLN A 152 14.29 22.70 -8.05
C GLN A 152 13.45 21.77 -7.16
N VAL A 153 13.91 20.53 -6.92
CA VAL A 153 13.24 19.61 -5.98
C VAL A 153 13.22 20.20 -4.57
N SER A 154 14.33 20.79 -4.11
CA SER A 154 14.38 21.47 -2.81
C SER A 154 13.42 22.65 -2.73
N SER A 155 13.33 23.47 -3.78
CA SER A 155 12.41 24.61 -3.85
C SER A 155 10.95 24.19 -3.81
N ILE A 156 10.59 23.13 -4.56
CA ILE A 156 9.24 22.54 -4.53
C ILE A 156 8.94 22.01 -3.13
N ALA A 157 9.85 21.23 -2.53
CA ALA A 157 9.69 20.69 -1.19
C ALA A 157 9.49 21.80 -0.15
N GLU A 158 10.32 22.84 -0.16
CA GLU A 158 10.19 23.97 0.76
C GLU A 158 8.86 24.68 0.65
N ARG A 159 8.39 24.90 -0.58
CA ARG A 159 7.11 25.54 -0.81
C ARG A 159 5.96 24.65 -0.32
N THR A 160 5.99 23.36 -0.63
CA THR A 160 4.96 22.41 -0.19
C THR A 160 4.93 22.27 1.32
N MET A 161 6.09 22.14 1.98
CA MET A 161 6.18 22.11 3.44
C MET A 161 5.56 23.36 4.05
N ARG A 162 5.93 24.56 3.58
CA ARG A 162 5.38 25.84 4.08
C ARG A 162 3.86 25.94 3.91
N GLU A 163 3.31 25.35 2.85
CA GLU A 163 1.87 25.37 2.59
C GLU A 163 1.11 24.34 3.45
N ALA A 164 1.73 23.21 3.77
CA ALA A 164 1.13 22.08 4.47
C ALA A 164 1.30 22.13 6.00
N ASP A 165 2.50 22.45 6.49
CA ASP A 165 2.88 22.58 7.90
C ASP A 165 2.20 23.81 8.50
N LYS A 166 1.19 23.58 9.36
CA LYS A 166 0.34 24.63 9.94
C LYS A 166 0.82 25.10 11.31
N ASP A 167 1.47 24.23 12.07
CA ASP A 167 1.97 24.55 13.39
C ASP A 167 3.45 24.99 13.39
N GLY A 168 4.16 24.80 12.28
CA GLY A 168 5.52 25.27 12.04
C GLY A 168 6.58 24.38 12.68
N ASP A 169 6.28 23.11 12.96
CA ASP A 169 7.21 22.17 13.60
C ASP A 169 8.25 21.59 12.62
N GLY A 170 8.12 21.89 11.32
CA GLY A 170 9.02 21.44 10.26
C GLY A 170 8.72 20.03 9.75
N CYS A 171 7.62 19.43 10.20
CA CYS A 171 7.11 18.13 9.80
C CYS A 171 5.66 18.26 9.31
N ILE A 172 5.15 17.21 8.67
CA ILE A 172 3.75 17.13 8.25
C ILE A 172 3.12 15.94 8.97
N THR A 173 2.20 16.22 9.88
CA THR A 173 1.36 15.21 10.52
C THR A 173 0.36 14.62 9.52
N PHE A 174 -0.23 13.46 9.85
CA PHE A 174 -1.32 12.90 9.03
C PHE A 174 -2.50 13.87 8.84
N HIS A 175 -2.80 14.68 9.86
CA HIS A 175 -3.89 15.66 9.79
C HIS A 175 -3.60 16.77 8.76
N GLU A 176 -2.37 17.30 8.77
CA GLU A 176 -1.93 18.30 7.81
C GLU A 176 -1.82 17.73 6.40
N PHE A 177 -1.31 16.51 6.26
CA PHE A 177 -1.30 15.78 4.99
C PHE A 177 -2.71 15.62 4.42
N SER A 178 -3.67 15.20 5.25
CA SER A 178 -5.07 15.05 4.84
C SER A 178 -5.67 16.38 4.39
N THR A 179 -5.37 17.47 5.10
CA THR A 179 -5.80 18.83 4.75
C THR A 179 -5.18 19.30 3.44
N ALA A 180 -3.87 19.11 3.27
CA ALA A 180 -3.16 19.47 2.05
C ALA A 180 -3.69 18.70 0.82
N MET A 181 -4.14 17.47 1.02
CA MET A 181 -4.70 16.61 -0.03
C MET A 181 -6.19 16.79 -0.26
N GLU A 182 -6.90 17.67 0.47
CA GLU A 182 -8.35 17.84 0.43
C GLU A 182 -8.88 18.04 -1.01
N LYS A 183 -8.23 18.90 -1.78
CA LYS A 183 -8.60 19.22 -3.17
C LYS A 183 -8.12 18.19 -4.19
N THR A 184 -7.36 17.19 -3.76
CA THR A 184 -6.87 16.12 -4.63
C THR A 184 -7.90 15.00 -4.71
N ASP A 185 -8.22 14.59 -5.93
CA ASP A 185 -9.04 13.41 -6.22
C ASP A 185 -8.22 12.12 -6.03
N ILE A 186 -7.86 11.85 -4.77
CA ILE A 186 -7.12 10.64 -4.37
C ILE A 186 -7.95 9.37 -4.61
N GLU A 187 -9.27 9.53 -4.64
CA GLU A 187 -10.23 8.45 -4.83
C GLU A 187 -10.10 7.85 -6.24
N GLN A 188 -9.94 8.69 -7.27
CA GLN A 188 -9.64 8.24 -8.62
C GLN A 188 -8.17 7.87 -8.80
N LYS A 189 -7.24 8.68 -8.28
CA LYS A 189 -5.79 8.48 -8.51
C LYS A 189 -5.21 7.22 -7.87
N MET A 190 -5.77 6.75 -6.75
CA MET A 190 -5.35 5.51 -6.07
C MET A 190 -6.35 4.38 -6.28
N SER A 191 -6.94 4.27 -7.48
CA SER A 191 -7.87 3.18 -7.81
C SER A 191 -7.44 2.44 -9.07
N PHE A 192 -7.44 1.10 -8.99
CA PHE A 192 -7.17 0.23 -10.14
C PHE A 192 -8.43 -0.53 -10.55
N ARG A 193 -8.69 -0.59 -11.86
CA ARG A 193 -9.88 -1.27 -12.42
C ARG A 193 -9.71 -2.78 -12.62
N PHE A 194 -8.52 -3.35 -12.39
CA PHE A 194 -8.33 -4.80 -12.52
C PHE A 194 -8.90 -5.59 -11.33
N LEU A 195 -9.30 -4.90 -10.24
CA LEU A 195 -9.83 -5.50 -9.01
C LEU A 195 -11.36 -5.60 -8.97
N THR A 196 -12.06 -5.14 -10.01
CA THR A 196 -13.53 -5.13 -10.11
C THR A 196 -14.03 -6.14 -11.12
#